data_AF-A0A1G0I5K3-F1
#
_entry.id   AF-A0A1G0I5K3-F1
#
_cell.length_a   1.000
_cell.length_b   1.000
_cell.length_c   1.000
_cell.angle_alpha   90.00
_cell.angle_beta   90.00
_cell.angle_gamma   90.00
#
_symmetry.space_group_name_H-M   'P 1'
#
loop_
_entity.id
_entity.type
_entity.pdbx_description
1 polymer ?
#
loop_
_entity_poly.entity_id
_entity_poly.type
_entity_poly.pdbx_seq_one_letter_code
_entity_poly.pdbx_strand_id
1 'polypeptide(L)'
;MSYPASTPSLQSELGTADAQALKIKTMTIALRNASAAGPIGRQQVIEFVGTLSRAISAWNSTASRPGIGAYAQAQKGNGSLDVAAEFTAMVTEATSLRDWIGANFPKDVATGALLIYTVDASGTFTELTFTTAQLAQFRTRADALIATIG
;
A
#
# COMPACT_ATOMS: atom_id res chain seq x y z
N MET A 1 15.36 -23.90 -22.06
CA MET A 1 14.35 -23.23 -22.92
C MET A 1 13.79 -22.06 -22.13
N SER A 2 14.08 -20.82 -22.55
CA SER A 2 13.46 -19.63 -21.97
C SER A 2 12.07 -19.52 -22.56
N TYR A 3 11.03 -19.64 -21.75
CA TYR A 3 9.67 -19.35 -22.21
C TYR A 3 9.57 -17.83 -22.43
N PRO A 4 9.11 -17.36 -23.59
CA PRO A 4 8.88 -15.93 -23.79
C PRO A 4 7.84 -15.47 -22.77
N ALA A 5 8.22 -14.53 -21.90
CA ALA A 5 7.24 -13.84 -21.06
C ALA A 5 6.28 -13.10 -22.00
N SER A 6 5.02 -13.51 -22.03
CA SER A 6 4.00 -12.77 -22.77
C SER A 6 3.80 -11.42 -22.09
N THR A 7 4.06 -10.35 -22.83
CA THR A 7 3.81 -9.00 -22.35
C THR A 7 2.30 -8.85 -22.10
N PRO A 8 1.85 -8.46 -20.88
CA PRO A 8 0.43 -8.28 -20.58
C PRO A 8 -0.24 -7.29 -21.54
N SER A 9 -1.53 -7.42 -21.84
CA SER A 9 -2.23 -6.40 -22.64
C SER A 9 -2.41 -5.09 -21.86
N LEU A 10 -2.54 -3.95 -22.55
CA LEU A 10 -2.81 -2.65 -21.90
C LEU A 10 -4.10 -2.69 -21.06
N GLN A 11 -5.11 -3.43 -21.53
CA GLN A 11 -6.35 -3.68 -20.79
C GLN A 11 -6.09 -4.41 -19.46
N SER A 12 -5.33 -5.50 -19.51
CA SER A 12 -5.00 -6.29 -18.33
C SER A 12 -4.19 -5.47 -17.32
N GLU A 13 -3.27 -4.64 -17.80
CA GLU A 13 -2.39 -3.84 -16.96
C GLU A 13 -3.15 -2.71 -16.28
N LEU A 14 -3.93 -1.92 -17.04
CA LEU A 14 -4.77 -0.87 -16.48
C LEU A 14 -5.81 -1.43 -15.49
N GLY A 15 -6.48 -2.52 -15.86
CA GLY A 15 -7.48 -3.17 -14.99
C GLY A 15 -6.86 -3.71 -13.70
N THR A 16 -5.64 -4.24 -13.75
CA THR A 16 -4.92 -4.68 -12.55
C THR A 16 -4.56 -3.50 -11.67
N ALA A 17 -4.06 -2.41 -12.25
CA ALA A 17 -3.67 -1.21 -11.51
C ALA A 17 -4.87 -0.56 -10.81
N ASP A 18 -6.01 -0.42 -11.49
CA ASP A 18 -7.25 0.11 -10.94
C ASP A 18 -7.81 -0.80 -9.83
N ALA A 19 -7.78 -2.13 -10.02
CA ALA A 19 -8.19 -3.07 -8.99
C ALA A 19 -7.29 -3.00 -7.73
N GLN A 20 -5.98 -2.80 -7.90
CA GLN A 20 -5.07 -2.57 -6.77
C GLN A 20 -5.37 -1.23 -6.08
N ALA A 21 -5.67 -0.17 -6.83
CA ALA A 21 -6.06 1.13 -6.28
C ALA A 21 -7.28 1.01 -5.36
N LEU A 22 -8.34 0.37 -5.83
CA LEU A 22 -9.54 0.15 -5.01
C LEU A 22 -9.27 -0.70 -3.76
N LYS A 23 -8.46 -1.77 -3.91
CA LYS A 23 -8.06 -2.62 -2.79
C LYS A 23 -7.30 -1.84 -1.73
N ILE A 24 -6.29 -1.05 -2.14
CA ILE A 24 -5.50 -0.23 -1.23
C ILE A 24 -6.36 0.83 -0.56
N LYS A 25 -7.24 1.52 -1.29
CA LYS A 25 -8.16 2.51 -0.71
C LYS A 25 -9.01 1.87 0.40
N THR A 26 -9.63 0.73 0.11
CA THR A 26 -10.47 -0.01 1.06
C THR A 26 -9.69 -0.45 2.31
N MET A 27 -8.52 -1.05 2.12
CA MET A 27 -7.66 -1.48 3.23
C MET A 27 -7.16 -0.30 4.07
N THR A 28 -6.79 0.80 3.42
CA THR A 28 -6.31 2.02 4.08
C THR A 28 -7.42 2.62 4.94
N ILE A 29 -8.65 2.74 4.41
CA ILE A 29 -9.82 3.21 5.17
C ILE A 29 -10.07 2.31 6.40
N ALA A 30 -10.08 1.00 6.19
CA ALA A 30 -10.33 0.05 7.27
C ALA A 30 -9.28 0.16 8.39
N LEU A 31 -8.00 0.18 8.03
CA LEU A 31 -6.89 0.25 8.99
C LEU A 31 -6.84 1.61 9.70
N ARG A 32 -7.09 2.70 8.96
CA ARG A 32 -7.21 4.05 9.50
C ARG A 32 -8.31 4.11 10.55
N ASN A 33 -9.50 3.60 10.24
CA ASN A 33 -10.64 3.59 11.17
C ASN A 33 -10.38 2.69 12.38
N ALA A 34 -9.83 1.48 12.18
CA ALA A 34 -9.47 0.57 13.27
C ALA A 34 -8.46 1.21 14.23
N SER A 35 -7.43 1.86 13.69
CA SER A 35 -6.40 2.55 14.50
C SER A 35 -6.93 3.74 15.30
N ALA A 36 -8.04 4.34 14.85
CA ALA A 36 -8.72 5.43 15.58
C ALA A 36 -9.63 4.87 16.68
N ALA A 37 -10.23 3.70 16.46
CA ALA A 37 -11.12 3.04 17.41
C ALA A 37 -10.38 2.41 18.59
N GLY A 38 -9.13 1.97 18.40
CA GLY A 38 -8.33 1.39 19.47
C GLY A 38 -6.96 0.89 19.02
N PRO A 39 -6.25 0.14 19.89
CA PRO A 39 -5.01 -0.53 19.52
C PRO A 39 -5.22 -1.52 18.38
N ILE A 40 -4.25 -1.63 17.48
CA ILE A 40 -4.26 -2.60 16.37
C ILE A 40 -3.04 -3.50 16.43
N GLY A 41 -3.19 -4.73 15.96
CA GLY A 41 -2.12 -5.72 15.89
C GLY A 41 -0.98 -5.30 14.96
N ARG A 42 0.26 -5.56 15.37
CA ARG A 42 1.46 -5.28 14.58
C ARG A 42 1.55 -6.15 13.32
N GLN A 43 1.02 -7.38 13.37
CA GLN A 43 0.96 -8.28 12.22
C GLN A 43 0.09 -7.70 11.11
N GLN A 44 -1.09 -7.15 11.47
CA GLN A 44 -2.00 -6.52 10.52
C GLN A 44 -1.33 -5.37 9.75
N VAL A 45 -0.50 -4.58 10.42
CA VAL A 45 0.25 -3.47 9.79
C VAL A 45 1.32 -3.99 8.82
N ILE A 46 2.00 -5.10 9.14
CA ILE A 46 2.98 -5.72 8.24
C ILE A 46 2.32 -6.24 6.96
N GLU A 47 1.18 -6.93 7.09
CA GLU A 47 0.43 -7.47 5.95
C GLU A 47 -0.06 -6.34 5.02
N PHE A 48 -0.48 -5.22 5.61
CA PHE A 48 -0.82 -4.01 4.88
C PHE A 48 0.38 -3.46 4.10
N VAL A 49 1.56 -3.33 4.73
CA VAL A 49 2.81 -2.86 4.06
C VAL A 49 3.20 -3.75 2.89
N GLY A 50 3.09 -5.07 3.03
CA GLY A 50 3.36 -6.01 1.94
C GLY A 50 2.40 -5.80 0.74
N THR A 51 1.13 -5.49 1.02
CA THR A 51 0.14 -5.20 -0.03
C THR A 51 0.40 -3.85 -0.69
N LEU A 52 0.73 -2.83 0.11
CA LEU A 52 1.08 -1.49 -0.37
C LEU A 52 2.29 -1.54 -1.31
N SER A 53 3.31 -2.34 -0.97
CA SER A 53 4.52 -2.49 -1.80
C SER A 53 4.22 -3.12 -3.16
N ARG A 54 3.33 -4.14 -3.22
CA ARG A 54 2.89 -4.72 -4.49
C ARG A 54 2.11 -3.73 -5.35
N ALA A 55 1.25 -2.93 -4.73
CA ALA A 55 0.50 -1.90 -5.44
C ALA A 55 1.42 -0.82 -6.03
N ILE A 56 2.41 -0.35 -5.25
CA ILE A 56 3.44 0.59 -5.73
C ILE A 56 4.16 0.04 -6.97
N SER A 57 4.58 -1.23 -6.95
CA SER A 57 5.23 -1.86 -8.11
C SER A 57 4.29 -1.94 -9.32
N ALA A 58 3.02 -2.27 -9.12
CA ALA A 58 2.03 -2.34 -10.20
C ALA A 58 1.76 -0.97 -10.83
N TRP A 59 1.60 0.08 -10.03
CA TRP A 59 1.39 1.45 -10.52
C TRP A 59 2.61 1.99 -11.24
N ASN A 60 3.83 1.74 -10.74
CA ASN A 60 5.06 2.13 -11.44
C ASN A 60 5.19 1.42 -12.80
N SER A 61 4.91 0.11 -12.86
CA SER A 61 4.91 -0.64 -14.13
C SER A 61 3.92 -0.01 -15.11
N THR A 62 2.68 0.19 -14.66
CA THR A 62 1.60 0.71 -15.49
C THR A 62 1.90 2.12 -15.99
N ALA A 63 2.41 3.01 -15.12
CA ALA A 63 2.79 4.38 -15.50
C ALA A 63 3.90 4.41 -16.55
N SER A 64 4.84 3.45 -16.51
CA SER A 64 5.94 3.35 -17.48
C SER A 64 5.56 2.71 -18.81
N ARG A 65 4.33 2.19 -18.94
CA ARG A 65 3.90 1.37 -20.06
C ARG A 65 3.61 2.22 -21.32
N PRO A 66 4.29 1.99 -22.45
CA PRO A 66 4.00 2.73 -23.69
C PRO A 66 2.54 2.56 -24.14
N GLY A 67 1.90 3.67 -24.50
CA GLY A 67 0.52 3.69 -25.00
C GLY A 67 -0.56 3.64 -23.90
N ILE A 68 -0.19 3.50 -22.63
CA ILE A 68 -1.17 3.41 -21.53
C ILE A 68 -2.01 4.69 -21.39
N GLY A 69 -1.42 5.86 -21.62
CA GLY A 69 -2.13 7.14 -21.53
C GLY A 69 -3.24 7.24 -22.58
N ALA A 70 -2.91 7.04 -23.85
CA ALA A 70 -3.90 7.04 -24.93
C ALA A 70 -4.98 5.97 -24.74
N TYR A 71 -4.58 4.78 -24.27
CA TYR A 71 -5.52 3.72 -23.95
C TYR A 71 -6.48 4.13 -22.82
N ALA A 72 -5.96 4.66 -21.71
CA ALA A 72 -6.76 5.11 -20.57
C ALA A 72 -7.71 6.26 -20.94
N GLN A 73 -7.26 7.23 -21.73
CA GLN A 73 -8.09 8.33 -22.25
C GLN A 73 -9.27 7.79 -23.08
N ALA A 74 -9.01 6.80 -23.94
CA ALA A 74 -10.04 6.16 -24.75
C ALA A 74 -11.02 5.33 -23.90
N GLN A 75 -10.53 4.58 -22.92
CA GLN A 75 -11.39 3.76 -22.05
C GLN A 75 -12.25 4.59 -21.09
N LYS A 76 -11.69 5.68 -20.55
CA LYS A 76 -12.35 6.55 -19.57
C LYS A 76 -13.10 7.72 -20.21
N GLY A 77 -13.07 7.84 -21.55
CA GLY A 77 -13.77 8.90 -22.28
C GLY A 77 -13.28 10.31 -21.95
N ASN A 78 -12.03 10.46 -21.49
CA ASN A 78 -11.46 11.72 -21.01
C ASN A 78 -10.11 11.98 -21.68
N GLY A 79 -10.09 12.84 -22.70
CA GLY A 79 -8.88 13.19 -23.45
C GLY A 79 -7.86 14.01 -22.66
N SER A 80 -8.25 14.58 -21.51
CA SER A 80 -7.35 15.32 -20.62
C SER A 80 -6.80 14.46 -19.48
N LEU A 81 -7.17 13.17 -19.42
CA LEU A 81 -6.66 12.25 -18.41
C LEU A 81 -5.16 12.03 -18.59
N ASP A 82 -4.40 12.33 -17.55
CA ASP A 82 -3.01 11.93 -17.41
C ASP A 82 -2.89 10.80 -16.39
N VAL A 83 -3.06 9.56 -16.89
CA VAL A 83 -3.02 8.36 -16.04
C VAL A 83 -1.63 8.13 -15.43
N ALA A 84 -0.57 8.59 -16.10
CA ALA A 84 0.79 8.45 -15.57
C ALA A 84 1.00 9.40 -14.38
N ALA A 85 0.48 10.62 -14.46
CA ALA A 85 0.48 11.56 -13.33
C ALA A 85 -0.36 11.04 -12.16
N GLU A 86 -1.54 10.46 -12.42
CA GLU A 86 -2.38 9.85 -11.37
C GLU A 86 -1.63 8.73 -10.63
N PHE A 87 -1.04 7.78 -11.36
CA PHE A 87 -0.27 6.70 -10.74
C PHE A 87 0.97 7.21 -10.00
N THR A 88 1.64 8.24 -10.51
CA THR A 88 2.79 8.86 -9.84
C THR A 88 2.39 9.49 -8.50
N ALA A 89 1.23 10.14 -8.43
CA ALA A 89 0.70 10.69 -7.19
C ALA A 89 0.39 9.57 -6.18
N MET A 90 -0.29 8.49 -6.62
CA MET A 90 -0.59 7.34 -5.76
C MET A 90 0.68 6.67 -5.22
N VAL A 91 1.70 6.49 -6.07
CA VAL A 91 3.00 5.93 -5.67
C VAL A 91 3.68 6.79 -4.62
N THR A 92 3.62 8.13 -4.77
CA THR A 92 4.22 9.07 -3.83
C THR A 92 3.61 8.93 -2.44
N GLU A 93 2.28 8.98 -2.33
CA GLU A 93 1.61 8.87 -1.02
C GLU A 93 1.72 7.48 -0.41
N ALA A 94 1.62 6.42 -1.23
CA ALA A 94 1.80 5.05 -0.76
C ALA A 94 3.23 4.80 -0.25
N THR A 95 4.24 5.34 -0.94
CA THR A 95 5.64 5.26 -0.51
C THR A 95 5.84 6.03 0.80
N SER A 96 5.32 7.26 0.88
CA SER A 96 5.33 8.09 2.09
C SER A 96 4.72 7.35 3.31
N LEU A 97 3.59 6.68 3.13
CA LEU A 97 2.96 5.88 4.18
C LEU A 97 3.80 4.64 4.55
N ARG A 98 4.27 3.89 3.55
CA ARG A 98 5.11 2.70 3.74
C ARG A 98 6.38 3.01 4.52
N ASP A 99 7.07 4.07 4.12
CA ASP A 99 8.36 4.45 4.69
C ASP A 99 8.19 4.97 6.11
N TRP A 100 7.10 5.71 6.39
CA TRP A 100 6.75 6.08 7.76
C TRP A 100 6.53 4.84 8.64
N ILE A 101 5.80 3.82 8.16
CA ILE A 101 5.60 2.58 8.90
C ILE A 101 6.95 1.91 9.16
N GLY A 102 7.80 1.78 8.13
CA GLY A 102 9.13 1.17 8.28
C GLY A 102 10.05 1.89 9.27
N ALA A 103 9.94 3.22 9.36
CA ALA A 103 10.70 4.03 10.30
C ALA A 103 10.15 3.96 11.75
N ASN A 104 8.84 3.82 11.91
CA ASN A 104 8.17 3.87 13.22
C ASN A 104 7.80 2.49 13.77
N PHE A 105 8.06 1.42 13.01
CA PHE A 105 7.82 0.06 13.49
C PHE A 105 8.79 -0.30 14.64
N PRO A 106 8.29 -0.77 15.80
CA PRO A 106 9.15 -1.16 16.91
C PRO A 106 10.09 -2.30 16.53
N LYS A 107 11.38 -2.08 16.78
CA LYS A 107 12.46 -3.02 16.48
C LYS A 107 13.27 -3.34 17.72
N ASP A 108 13.83 -4.53 17.73
CA ASP A 108 14.92 -4.86 18.64
C ASP A 108 16.14 -3.99 18.32
N VAL A 109 16.70 -3.34 19.33
CA VAL A 109 17.77 -2.36 19.14
C VAL A 109 19.09 -3.01 18.73
N ALA A 110 19.34 -4.24 19.15
CA ALA A 110 20.59 -4.94 18.87
C ALA A 110 20.62 -5.59 17.48
N THR A 111 19.49 -6.12 17.03
CA THR A 111 19.39 -6.92 15.80
C THR A 111 18.63 -6.23 14.67
N GLY A 112 17.84 -5.20 14.97
CA GLY A 112 16.93 -4.58 14.01
C GLY A 112 15.71 -5.43 13.66
N ALA A 113 15.49 -6.57 14.34
CA ALA A 113 14.35 -7.45 14.11
C ALA A 113 13.04 -6.77 14.51
N LEU A 114 11.95 -7.04 13.77
CA LEU A 114 10.63 -6.50 14.09
C LEU A 114 10.05 -7.16 15.34
N LEU A 115 9.53 -6.35 16.27
CA LEU A 115 8.90 -6.84 17.49
C LEU A 115 7.40 -7.05 17.28
N ILE A 116 6.98 -8.29 17.00
CA ILE A 116 5.57 -8.60 16.65
C ILE A 116 4.86 -9.36 17.78
N TYR A 117 5.52 -10.31 18.44
CA TYR A 117 4.94 -11.13 19.48
C TYR A 117 5.81 -11.12 20.74
N THR A 118 5.18 -11.38 21.88
CA THR A 118 5.86 -11.86 23.09
C THR A 118 5.51 -13.33 23.32
N VAL A 119 6.39 -14.04 24.01
CA VAL A 119 6.17 -15.41 24.48
C VAL A 119 6.30 -15.40 26.00
N ASP A 120 5.30 -15.94 26.68
CA ASP A 120 5.36 -16.10 28.14
C ASP A 120 6.07 -17.39 28.57
N ALA A 121 6.22 -17.59 29.88
CA ALA A 121 6.89 -18.76 30.44
C ALA A 121 6.16 -20.09 30.13
N SER A 122 4.90 -20.04 29.69
CA SER A 122 4.11 -21.20 29.28
C SER A 122 4.22 -21.51 27.78
N GLY A 123 4.95 -20.69 27.02
CA GLY A 123 5.04 -20.81 25.57
C GLY A 123 3.89 -20.17 24.81
N THR A 124 3.04 -19.38 25.47
CA THR A 124 1.91 -18.71 24.82
C THR A 124 2.38 -17.46 24.09
N PHE A 125 2.06 -17.38 22.80
CA PHE A 125 2.33 -16.21 21.96
C PHE A 125 1.22 -15.16 22.15
N THR A 126 1.61 -13.93 22.45
CA THR A 126 0.70 -12.77 22.49
C THR A 126 1.14 -11.74 21.46
N GLU A 127 0.22 -11.31 20.60
CA GLU A 127 0.52 -10.26 19.62
C GLU A 127 0.69 -8.91 20.31
N LEU A 128 1.78 -8.23 19.97
CA LEU A 128 2.00 -6.85 20.40
C LEU A 128 1.19 -5.90 19.50
N THR A 129 0.66 -4.84 20.11
CA THR A 129 -0.15 -3.84 19.39
C THR A 129 0.59 -2.52 19.22
N PHE A 130 0.12 -1.73 18.26
CA PHE A 130 0.33 -0.28 18.25
C PHE A 130 -0.76 0.40 19.07
N THR A 131 -0.40 1.43 19.84
CA THR A 131 -1.41 2.26 20.51
C THR A 131 -2.02 3.27 19.54
N THR A 132 -3.24 3.73 19.83
CA THR A 132 -3.92 4.78 19.05
C THR A 132 -3.09 6.07 18.94
N ALA A 133 -2.32 6.39 19.98
CA ALA A 133 -1.43 7.55 20.00
C ALA A 133 -0.22 7.38 19.05
N GLN A 134 0.41 6.21 19.06
CA GLN A 134 1.53 5.89 18.15
C GLN A 134 1.11 6.00 16.67
N LEU A 135 -0.16 5.73 16.37
CA LEU A 135 -0.70 5.76 15.00
C LEU A 135 -1.34 7.10 14.59
N ALA A 136 -1.16 8.18 15.36
CA ALA A 136 -1.69 9.48 14.96
C ALA A 136 -1.16 9.95 13.60
N GLN A 137 0.16 9.89 13.39
CA GLN A 137 0.80 10.27 12.13
C GLN A 137 0.53 9.25 10.99
N PHE A 138 0.33 7.97 11.33
CA PHE A 138 -0.16 6.98 10.37
C PHE A 138 -1.49 7.43 9.77
N ARG A 139 -2.45 7.84 10.60
CA ARG A 139 -3.78 8.25 10.13
C ARG A 139 -3.73 9.46 9.20
N THR A 140 -2.91 10.46 9.49
CA THR A 140 -2.72 11.63 8.60
C THR A 140 -2.23 11.20 7.21
N ARG A 141 -1.27 10.27 7.14
CA ARG A 141 -0.74 9.77 5.86
C ARG A 141 -1.73 8.84 5.15
N ALA A 142 -2.49 8.06 5.92
CA ALA A 142 -3.57 7.24 5.38
C ALA A 142 -4.65 8.11 4.72
N ASP A 143 -5.05 9.22 5.36
CA ASP A 143 -6.03 10.17 4.82
C ASP A 143 -5.51 10.81 3.52
N ALA A 144 -4.21 11.14 3.43
CA ALA A 144 -3.58 11.63 2.20
C ALA A 144 -3.63 10.59 1.06
N LEU A 145 -3.23 9.34 1.31
CA LEU A 145 -3.31 8.26 0.32
C LEU A 145 -4.75 8.00 -0.14
N ILE A 146 -5.73 8.02 0.78
CA ILE A 146 -7.14 7.85 0.44
C ILE A 146 -7.63 8.95 -0.51
N ALA A 147 -7.21 10.20 -0.28
CA ALA A 147 -7.60 11.34 -1.11
C ALA A 147 -7.01 11.27 -2.53
N THR A 148 -5.84 10.66 -2.70
CA THR A 148 -5.18 10.50 -4.01
C THR A 148 -5.81 9.40 -4.86
N ILE A 149 -6.39 8.38 -4.24
CA ILE A 149 -7.06 7.30 -4.96
C ILE A 149 -8.52 7.73 -5.19
N GLY A 150 -8.83 8.24 -6.38
CA GLY A 150 -10.19 8.61 -6.82
C GLY A 150 -11.09 7.41 -7.03
#